data_AF-A0A496ZW28-F1
#
_entry.id   AF-A0A496ZW28-F1
#
_cell.length_a   1.000
_cell.length_b   1.000
_cell.length_c   1.000
_cell.angle_alpha   90.00
_cell.angle_beta   90.00
_cell.angle_gamma   90.00
#
_symmetry.space_group_name_H-M   'P 1'
#
loop_
_entity.id
_entity.type
_entity.pdbx_description
1 polymer ?
#
loop_
_entity_poly.entity_id
_entity_poly.type
_entity_poly.pdbx_seq_one_letter_code
_entity_poly.pdbx_strand_id
1 'polypeptide(L)'
;MKKIIVLSILIGLTISAIADTKISLEQNMLNREYLVEVDNNITATLDLLTAFNNTLNKMPEYIEGSRLFSKFLMEMTMECSGMRNSIKESLTANAEERDLLIQILIANLNPGVELFSSEIDSEQDNVNKAEIAAIQKTMKFAINELQKKIIVQEKGIVKSKTFNKYFFNLHTQHLMYQLSLNFAEPSDKLSRENRFYLLQVIREIQKISAESMMPQEEE
;
A
#
# COMPACT_ATOMS: atom_id res chain seq x y z
N MET A 1 35.32 6.75 -42.61
CA MET A 1 36.01 6.72 -41.30
C MET A 1 35.42 7.69 -40.28
N LYS A 2 35.38 9.01 -40.51
CA LYS A 2 34.84 9.99 -39.52
C LYS A 2 33.39 9.70 -39.05
N LYS A 3 32.50 9.25 -39.94
CA LYS A 3 31.10 8.91 -39.59
C LYS A 3 30.97 7.67 -38.69
N ILE A 4 31.88 6.69 -38.81
CA ILE A 4 31.89 5.48 -37.98
C ILE A 4 32.36 5.82 -36.57
N ILE A 5 33.40 6.66 -36.45
CA ILE A 5 33.92 7.14 -35.16
C ILE A 5 32.85 7.92 -34.39
N VAL A 6 32.12 8.82 -35.07
CA VAL A 6 31.02 9.58 -34.44
C VAL A 6 29.88 8.66 -33.99
N LEU A 7 29.53 7.64 -34.77
CA LEU A 7 28.49 6.67 -34.41
C LEU A 7 28.92 5.80 -33.21
N SER A 8 30.18 5.37 -33.17
CA SER A 8 30.75 4.62 -32.04
C SER A 8 30.84 5.46 -30.76
N ILE A 9 31.14 6.76 -30.88
CA ILE A 9 31.13 7.70 -29.74
C ILE A 9 29.71 7.94 -29.26
N LEU A 10 28.73 8.08 -30.16
CA LEU A 10 27.31 8.22 -29.78
C LEU A 10 26.78 6.97 -29.07
N ILE A 11 27.08 5.79 -29.59
CA ILE A 11 26.72 4.50 -28.95
C ILE A 11 27.44 4.36 -27.59
N GLY A 12 28.73 4.72 -27.52
CA GLY A 12 29.50 4.72 -26.29
C GLY A 12 28.93 5.67 -25.23
N LEU A 13 28.55 6.90 -25.62
CA LEU A 13 27.95 7.91 -24.76
C LEU A 13 26.56 7.48 -24.26
N THR A 14 25.75 6.86 -25.11
CA THR A 14 24.45 6.31 -24.68
C THR A 14 24.60 5.13 -23.74
N ILE A 15 25.61 4.27 -23.92
CA ILE A 15 25.88 3.15 -23.01
C ILE A 15 26.44 3.65 -21.67
N SER A 16 27.31 4.66 -21.66
CA SER A 16 27.84 5.24 -20.42
C SER A 16 26.80 6.07 -19.64
N ALA A 17 25.84 6.72 -20.31
CA ALA A 17 24.72 7.40 -19.64
C ALA A 17 23.72 6.43 -18.99
N ILE A 18 23.69 5.17 -19.44
CA ILE A 18 22.90 4.07 -18.83
C ILE A 18 23.72 3.36 -17.73
N ALA A 19 25.03 3.53 -17.69
CA ALA A 19 25.93 2.78 -16.79
C ALA A 19 26.08 3.37 -15.39
N ASP A 20 25.55 4.56 -15.12
CA ASP A 20 25.65 5.22 -13.81
C ASP A 20 24.38 5.06 -12.94
N THR A 21 23.42 4.26 -13.39
CA THR A 21 22.26 3.94 -12.56
C THR A 21 22.59 2.83 -11.56
N LYS A 22 22.44 3.09 -10.26
CA LYS A 22 22.63 2.06 -9.22
C LYS A 22 21.62 0.91 -9.37
N ILE A 23 20.50 1.18 -10.01
CA ILE A 23 19.43 0.22 -10.27
C ILE A 23 19.66 -0.45 -11.64
N SER A 24 19.67 -1.78 -11.67
CA SER A 24 19.83 -2.55 -12.91
C SER A 24 18.62 -2.35 -13.83
N LEU A 25 18.81 -2.54 -15.15
CA LEU A 25 17.71 -2.49 -16.11
C LEU A 25 16.59 -3.49 -15.78
N GLU A 26 16.96 -4.68 -15.31
CA GLU A 26 16.02 -5.71 -14.88
C GLU A 26 15.19 -5.25 -13.67
N GLN A 27 15.84 -4.73 -12.62
CA GLN A 27 15.13 -4.22 -11.44
C GLN A 27 14.24 -3.02 -11.80
N ASN A 28 14.69 -2.18 -12.73
CA ASN A 28 13.92 -1.05 -13.23
C ASN A 28 12.63 -1.50 -13.95
N MET A 29 12.67 -2.62 -14.67
CA MET A 29 11.48 -3.24 -15.29
C MET A 29 10.56 -3.84 -14.23
N LEU A 30 11.10 -4.60 -13.27
CA LEU A 30 10.33 -5.16 -12.15
C LEU A 30 9.65 -4.06 -11.32
N ASN A 31 10.32 -2.92 -11.10
CA ASN A 31 9.73 -1.76 -10.43
C ASN A 31 8.55 -1.18 -11.22
N ARG A 32 8.56 -1.20 -12.56
CA ARG A 32 7.40 -0.78 -13.37
C ARG A 32 6.23 -1.75 -13.19
N GLU A 33 6.50 -3.04 -13.28
CA GLU A 33 5.49 -4.08 -13.12
C GLU A 33 4.88 -4.04 -11.71
N TYR A 34 5.72 -3.86 -10.68
CA TYR A 34 5.30 -3.66 -9.29
C TYR A 34 4.29 -2.51 -9.18
N LEU A 35 4.64 -1.34 -9.70
CA LEU A 35 3.78 -0.15 -9.61
C LEU A 35 2.47 -0.30 -10.38
N VAL A 36 2.47 -0.98 -11.53
CA VAL A 36 1.24 -1.28 -12.28
C VAL A 36 0.31 -2.21 -11.48
N GLU A 37 0.85 -3.25 -10.85
CA GLU A 37 0.06 -4.15 -10.00
C GLU A 37 -0.46 -3.44 -8.75
N VAL A 38 0.35 -2.58 -8.13
CA VAL A 38 -0.12 -1.72 -7.02
C VAL A 38 -1.24 -0.78 -7.46
N ASP A 39 -1.16 -0.12 -8.64
CA ASP A 39 -2.24 0.74 -9.14
C ASP A 39 -3.55 -0.03 -9.32
N ASN A 40 -3.47 -1.25 -9.87
CA ASN A 40 -4.63 -2.12 -10.04
C ASN A 40 -5.24 -2.51 -8.69
N ASN A 41 -4.40 -2.88 -7.70
CA ASN A 41 -4.86 -3.24 -6.37
C ASN A 41 -5.48 -2.04 -5.61
N ILE A 42 -4.89 -0.85 -5.73
CA ILE A 42 -5.46 0.39 -5.17
C ILE A 42 -6.80 0.72 -5.86
N THR A 43 -6.93 0.48 -7.17
CA THR A 43 -8.21 0.65 -7.87
C THR A 43 -9.31 -0.22 -7.26
N ALA A 44 -9.03 -1.50 -6.98
CA ALA A 44 -10.00 -2.36 -6.29
C ALA A 44 -10.36 -1.85 -4.88
N THR A 45 -9.43 -1.16 -4.21
CA THR A 45 -9.70 -0.53 -2.89
C THR A 45 -10.57 0.72 -3.02
N LEU A 46 -10.43 1.50 -4.09
CA LEU A 46 -11.32 2.62 -4.40
C LEU A 46 -12.75 2.13 -4.70
N ASP A 47 -12.90 0.98 -5.37
CA ASP A 47 -14.22 0.37 -5.61
C ASP A 47 -14.89 -0.05 -4.30
N LEU A 48 -14.12 -0.61 -3.36
CA LEU A 48 -14.59 -0.91 -2.01
C LEU A 48 -15.03 0.35 -1.24
N LEU A 49 -14.20 1.41 -1.25
CA LEU A 49 -14.55 2.69 -0.64
C LEU A 49 -15.83 3.29 -1.24
N THR A 50 -16.00 3.13 -2.55
CA THR A 50 -17.22 3.53 -3.26
C THR A 50 -18.44 2.72 -2.78
N ALA A 51 -18.29 1.41 -2.55
CA ALA A 51 -19.34 0.58 -1.97
C ALA A 51 -19.73 1.05 -0.56
N PHE A 52 -18.76 1.37 0.30
CA PHE A 52 -19.02 1.92 1.63
C PHE A 52 -19.73 3.29 1.57
N ASN A 53 -19.29 4.19 0.68
CA ASN A 53 -19.97 5.46 0.46
C ASN A 53 -21.41 5.28 -0.03
N ASN A 54 -21.65 4.32 -0.93
CA ASN A 54 -23.00 3.99 -1.40
C ASN A 54 -23.90 3.45 -0.29
N THR A 55 -23.35 2.65 0.63
CA THR A 55 -24.08 2.19 1.82
C THR A 55 -24.44 3.37 2.72
N LEU A 56 -23.49 4.28 2.97
CA LEU A 56 -23.71 5.48 3.78
C LEU A 56 -24.79 6.39 3.18
N ASN A 57 -24.76 6.64 1.87
CA ASN A 57 -25.75 7.48 1.19
C ASN A 57 -27.17 6.91 1.20
N LYS A 58 -27.33 5.60 1.47
CA LYS A 58 -28.63 4.94 1.64
C LYS A 58 -29.09 4.92 3.09
N MET A 59 -28.25 5.35 4.03
CA MET A 59 -28.63 5.42 5.44
C MET A 59 -29.52 6.66 5.71
N PRO A 60 -30.47 6.56 6.65
CA PRO A 60 -31.28 7.71 7.05
C PRO A 60 -30.43 8.86 7.62
N GLU A 61 -30.80 10.10 7.30
CA GLU A 61 -30.06 11.31 7.72
C GLU A 61 -30.01 11.52 9.24
N TYR A 62 -30.91 10.90 10.00
CA TYR A 62 -30.94 11.00 11.47
C TYR A 62 -29.85 10.18 12.17
N ILE A 63 -29.05 9.39 11.44
CA ILE A 63 -27.99 8.57 12.04
C ILE A 63 -26.81 9.45 12.45
N GLU A 64 -26.52 9.47 13.74
CA GLU A 64 -25.42 10.22 14.33
C GLU A 64 -24.06 9.62 13.93
N GLY A 65 -23.07 10.48 13.66
CA GLY A 65 -21.73 10.07 13.23
C GLY A 65 -21.58 9.82 11.71
N SER A 66 -22.67 9.88 10.94
CA SER A 66 -22.67 9.71 9.48
C SER A 66 -21.71 10.67 8.77
N ARG A 67 -21.70 11.94 9.18
CA ARG A 67 -20.78 12.96 8.65
C ARG A 67 -19.31 12.64 8.94
N LEU A 68 -19.00 12.12 10.13
CA LEU A 68 -17.64 11.73 10.49
C LEU A 68 -17.17 10.55 9.63
N PHE A 69 -18.04 9.56 9.44
CA PHE A 69 -17.74 8.41 8.59
C PHE A 69 -17.59 8.79 7.12
N SER A 70 -18.44 9.69 6.61
CA SER A 70 -18.30 10.25 5.26
C SER A 70 -16.94 10.93 5.07
N LYS A 71 -16.53 11.77 6.05
CA LYS A 71 -15.22 12.43 6.01
C LYS A 71 -14.07 11.43 6.01
N PHE A 72 -14.14 10.40 6.85
CA PHE A 72 -13.16 9.31 6.88
C PHE A 72 -13.04 8.60 5.51
N LEU A 73 -14.17 8.21 4.91
CA LEU A 73 -14.17 7.55 3.60
C LEU A 73 -13.61 8.46 2.49
N MET A 74 -13.90 9.76 2.55
CA MET A 74 -13.38 10.75 1.62
C MET A 74 -11.85 10.90 1.77
N GLU A 75 -11.34 11.02 2.99
CA GLU A 75 -9.90 11.08 3.27
C GLU A 75 -9.18 9.86 2.70
N MET A 76 -9.68 8.66 3.00
CA MET A 76 -9.08 7.42 2.47
C MET A 76 -9.14 7.34 0.93
N THR A 77 -10.20 7.88 0.32
CA THR A 77 -10.34 7.95 -1.14
C THR A 77 -9.31 8.92 -1.75
N MET A 78 -9.09 10.07 -1.11
CA MET A 78 -8.08 11.04 -1.53
C MET A 78 -6.67 10.47 -1.42
N GLU A 79 -6.34 9.78 -0.32
CA GLU A 79 -5.04 9.12 -0.14
C GLU A 79 -4.79 8.08 -1.23
N CYS A 80 -5.75 7.19 -1.48
CA CYS A 80 -5.65 6.20 -2.55
C CYS A 80 -5.46 6.87 -3.92
N SER A 81 -6.23 7.93 -4.21
CA SER A 81 -6.14 8.67 -5.47
C SER A 81 -4.78 9.37 -5.63
N GLY A 82 -4.24 9.91 -4.54
CA GLY A 82 -2.90 10.51 -4.49
C GLY A 82 -1.82 9.51 -4.85
N MET A 83 -1.83 8.32 -4.21
CA MET A 83 -0.88 7.25 -4.53
C MET A 83 -0.92 6.85 -6.00
N ARG A 84 -2.13 6.68 -6.56
CA ARG A 84 -2.30 6.35 -7.99
C ARG A 84 -1.75 7.43 -8.92
N ASN A 85 -1.94 8.69 -8.58
CA ASN A 85 -1.38 9.79 -9.38
C ASN A 85 0.15 9.77 -9.36
N SER A 86 0.76 9.57 -8.19
CA SER A 86 2.23 9.42 -8.09
C SER A 86 2.74 8.22 -8.90
N ILE A 87 2.00 7.09 -8.90
CA ILE A 87 2.33 5.93 -9.74
C ILE A 87 2.29 6.29 -11.23
N LYS A 88 1.26 7.01 -11.70
CA LYS A 88 1.16 7.42 -13.11
C LYS A 88 2.31 8.34 -13.52
N GLU A 89 2.67 9.29 -12.68
CA GLU A 89 3.80 10.21 -12.90
C GLU A 89 5.14 9.46 -12.99
N SER A 90 5.27 8.34 -12.27
CA SER A 90 6.48 7.49 -12.26
C SER A 90 6.80 6.80 -13.59
N LEU A 91 5.81 6.68 -14.49
CA LEU A 91 5.97 5.94 -15.74
C LEU A 91 7.00 6.62 -16.66
N THR A 92 7.17 7.93 -16.52
CA THR A 92 8.15 8.75 -17.24
C THR A 92 9.42 9.03 -16.43
N ALA A 93 9.47 8.61 -15.16
CA ALA A 93 10.62 8.81 -14.28
C ALA A 93 11.81 7.93 -14.68
N ASN A 94 13.02 8.30 -14.27
CA ASN A 94 14.21 7.44 -14.40
C ASN A 94 14.19 6.28 -13.39
N ALA A 95 15.24 5.46 -13.36
CA ALA A 95 15.26 4.24 -12.54
C ALA A 95 15.35 4.55 -11.03
N GLU A 96 16.20 5.49 -10.67
CA GLU A 96 16.40 5.98 -9.30
C GLU A 96 15.14 6.64 -8.74
N GLU A 97 14.53 7.53 -9.53
CA GLU A 97 13.29 8.22 -9.15
C GLU A 97 12.15 7.23 -8.94
N ARG A 98 12.05 6.18 -9.77
CA ARG A 98 11.03 5.15 -9.60
C ARG A 98 11.26 4.31 -8.35
N ASP A 99 12.50 3.95 -8.07
CA ASP A 99 12.83 3.20 -6.86
C ASP A 99 12.56 4.02 -5.59
N LEU A 100 12.95 5.29 -5.59
CA LEU A 100 12.63 6.23 -4.52
C LEU A 100 11.12 6.40 -4.35
N LEU A 101 10.37 6.48 -5.45
CA LEU A 101 8.91 6.56 -5.37
C LEU A 101 8.31 5.32 -4.69
N ILE A 102 8.81 4.11 -5.00
CA ILE A 102 8.36 2.90 -4.31
C ILE A 102 8.55 3.05 -2.80
N GLN A 103 9.70 3.55 -2.36
CA GLN A 103 9.97 3.80 -0.94
C GLN A 103 8.99 4.82 -0.34
N ILE A 104 8.72 5.92 -1.04
CA ILE A 104 7.75 6.94 -0.60
C ILE A 104 6.34 6.34 -0.49
N LEU A 105 5.92 5.55 -1.47
CA LEU A 105 4.60 4.92 -1.46
C LEU A 105 4.47 3.89 -0.33
N ILE A 106 5.51 3.11 -0.06
CA ILE A 106 5.57 2.19 1.10
C ILE A 106 5.50 2.99 2.41
N ALA A 107 6.24 4.10 2.53
CA ALA A 107 6.24 4.97 3.70
C ALA A 107 4.86 5.58 3.97
N ASN A 108 4.07 5.87 2.94
CA ASN A 108 2.70 6.37 3.12
C ASN A 108 1.77 5.38 3.84
N LEU A 109 2.08 4.08 3.86
CA LEU A 109 1.32 3.11 4.65
C LEU A 109 1.53 3.33 6.15
N ASN A 110 2.74 3.68 6.57
CA ASN A 110 3.09 4.05 7.94
C ASN A 110 4.35 4.92 7.98
N PRO A 111 4.22 6.26 8.05
CA PRO A 111 5.35 7.18 8.01
C PRO A 111 6.30 7.08 9.21
N GLY A 112 5.89 6.39 10.28
CA GLY A 112 6.69 6.21 11.48
C GLY A 112 7.84 5.20 11.35
N VAL A 113 7.91 4.46 10.25
CA VAL A 113 8.95 3.45 10.02
C VAL A 113 10.07 4.03 9.16
N GLU A 114 11.26 4.15 9.74
CA GLU A 114 12.45 4.67 9.08
C GLU A 114 12.96 3.73 7.99
N LEU A 115 13.49 4.32 6.91
CA LEU A 115 14.18 3.61 5.85
C LEU A 115 15.53 3.09 6.34
N PHE A 116 15.73 1.77 6.27
CA PHE A 116 16.99 1.14 6.64
C PHE A 116 17.93 1.07 5.43
N SER A 117 19.20 1.43 5.63
CA SER A 117 20.24 1.40 4.59
C SER A 117 21.18 0.18 4.71
N SER A 118 20.77 -0.88 5.40
CA SER A 118 21.55 -2.10 5.52
C SER A 118 21.43 -2.96 4.27
N GLU A 119 22.55 -3.47 3.80
CA GLU A 119 22.60 -4.47 2.72
C GLU A 119 21.86 -5.75 3.16
N ILE A 120 20.94 -6.22 2.31
CA ILE A 120 20.15 -7.43 2.58
C ILE A 120 20.72 -8.60 1.77
N ASP A 121 21.28 -9.57 2.47
CA ASP A 121 21.79 -10.78 1.84
C ASP A 121 20.66 -11.70 1.31
N SER A 122 21.05 -12.72 0.56
CA SER A 122 20.09 -13.65 -0.07
C SER A 122 19.35 -14.53 0.95
N GLU A 123 19.95 -14.83 2.10
CA GLU A 123 19.33 -15.65 3.13
C GLU A 123 18.21 -14.87 3.82
N GLN A 124 18.50 -13.64 4.22
CA GLN A 124 17.53 -12.72 4.79
C GLN A 124 16.41 -12.38 3.78
N ASP A 125 16.71 -12.17 2.51
CA ASP A 125 15.70 -11.93 1.47
C ASP A 125 14.74 -13.13 1.32
N ASN A 126 15.24 -14.36 1.40
CA ASN A 126 14.40 -15.56 1.38
C ASN A 126 13.49 -15.65 2.61
N VAL A 127 13.99 -15.30 3.79
CA VAL A 127 13.18 -15.20 5.02
C VAL A 127 12.11 -14.12 4.85
N ASN A 128 12.48 -12.93 4.36
CA ASN A 128 11.54 -11.82 4.12
C ASN A 128 10.41 -12.23 3.16
N LYS A 129 10.73 -12.94 2.06
CA LYS A 129 9.74 -13.47 1.12
C LYS A 129 8.75 -14.43 1.78
N ALA A 130 9.28 -15.40 2.53
CA ALA A 130 8.45 -16.39 3.22
C ALA A 130 7.52 -15.72 4.24
N GLU A 131 8.02 -14.71 4.94
CA GLU A 131 7.25 -13.99 5.93
C GLU A 131 6.17 -13.10 5.31
N ILE A 132 6.47 -12.37 4.24
CA ILE A 132 5.46 -11.60 3.50
C ILE A 132 4.34 -12.53 3.02
N ALA A 133 4.68 -13.71 2.48
CA ALA A 133 3.68 -14.69 2.05
C ALA A 133 2.79 -15.19 3.22
N ALA A 134 3.38 -15.42 4.39
CA ALA A 134 2.61 -15.80 5.59
C ALA A 134 1.70 -14.65 6.05
N ILE A 135 2.21 -13.43 6.07
CA ILE A 135 1.47 -12.23 6.45
C ILE A 135 0.32 -11.95 5.47
N GLN A 136 0.51 -12.10 4.16
CA GLN A 136 -0.55 -11.99 3.17
C GLN A 136 -1.72 -12.94 3.47
N LYS A 137 -1.43 -14.20 3.82
CA LYS A 137 -2.45 -15.18 4.20
C LYS A 137 -3.22 -14.74 5.44
N THR A 138 -2.52 -14.24 6.45
CA THR A 138 -3.12 -13.71 7.68
C THR A 138 -3.99 -12.48 7.40
N MET A 139 -3.52 -11.53 6.58
CA MET A 139 -4.31 -10.35 6.20
C MET A 139 -5.56 -10.73 5.41
N LYS A 140 -5.47 -11.64 4.43
CA LYS A 140 -6.64 -12.13 3.68
C LYS A 140 -7.70 -12.72 4.62
N PHE A 141 -7.27 -13.52 5.60
CA PHE A 141 -8.18 -14.05 6.61
C PHE A 141 -8.79 -12.93 7.48
N ALA A 142 -7.97 -12.00 7.98
CA ALA A 142 -8.42 -10.89 8.82
C ALA A 142 -9.42 -9.97 8.10
N ILE A 143 -9.16 -9.63 6.82
CA ILE A 143 -10.03 -8.85 5.96
C ILE A 143 -11.42 -9.49 5.86
N ASN A 144 -11.49 -10.80 5.63
CA ASN A 144 -12.75 -11.53 5.55
C ASN A 144 -13.51 -11.52 6.89
N GLU A 145 -12.81 -11.68 8.01
CA GLU A 145 -13.44 -11.61 9.35
C GLU A 145 -13.92 -10.20 9.68
N LEU A 146 -13.16 -9.16 9.32
CA LEU A 146 -13.55 -7.76 9.48
C LEU A 146 -14.80 -7.43 8.64
N GLN A 147 -14.88 -7.90 7.39
CA GLN A 147 -16.07 -7.71 6.56
C GLN A 147 -17.33 -8.29 7.21
N LYS A 148 -17.25 -9.52 7.76
CA LYS A 148 -18.38 -10.13 8.48
C LYS A 148 -18.81 -9.27 9.67
N LYS A 149 -17.84 -8.76 10.45
CA LYS A 149 -18.10 -7.89 11.60
C LYS A 149 -18.72 -6.56 11.20
N ILE A 150 -18.23 -5.93 10.13
CA ILE A 150 -18.77 -4.69 9.56
C ILE A 150 -20.25 -4.88 9.19
N ILE A 151 -20.57 -5.93 8.42
CA ILE A 151 -21.95 -6.23 8.01
C ILE A 151 -22.89 -6.41 9.22
N VAL A 152 -22.41 -7.05 10.30
CA VAL A 152 -23.19 -7.19 11.54
C VAL A 152 -23.41 -5.83 12.20
N GLN A 153 -22.38 -4.98 12.27
CA GLN A 153 -22.50 -3.64 12.85
C GLN A 153 -23.41 -2.73 12.01
N GLU A 154 -23.34 -2.77 10.68
CA GLU A 154 -24.23 -2.01 9.78
C GLU A 154 -25.72 -2.30 10.08
N LYS A 155 -26.07 -3.58 10.30
CA LYS A 155 -27.44 -3.96 10.70
C LYS A 155 -27.83 -3.43 12.08
N GLY A 156 -26.85 -3.27 12.98
CA GLY A 156 -27.03 -2.70 14.31
C GLY A 156 -27.18 -1.17 14.31
N ILE A 157 -26.53 -0.48 13.37
CA ILE A 157 -26.55 0.99 13.22
C ILE A 157 -27.96 1.49 12.90
N VAL A 158 -28.73 0.78 12.08
CA VAL A 158 -30.13 1.14 11.80
C VAL A 158 -30.99 1.15 13.07
N LYS A 159 -30.72 0.24 14.01
CA LYS A 159 -31.45 0.14 15.28
C LYS A 159 -30.97 1.13 16.33
N SER A 160 -29.65 1.26 16.46
CA SER A 160 -29.00 2.14 17.45
C SER A 160 -28.98 3.61 17.03
N LYS A 161 -29.18 3.89 15.74
CA LYS A 161 -29.16 5.22 15.11
C LYS A 161 -27.83 5.97 15.28
N THR A 162 -26.73 5.26 15.54
CA THR A 162 -25.41 5.87 15.76
C THR A 162 -24.29 4.99 15.24
N PHE A 163 -23.26 5.61 14.68
CA PHE A 163 -21.98 4.96 14.39
C PHE A 163 -21.10 4.98 15.64
N ASN A 164 -20.85 3.80 16.23
CA ASN A 164 -20.01 3.67 17.42
C ASN A 164 -18.50 3.61 17.07
N LYS A 165 -17.64 3.86 18.06
CA LYS A 165 -16.17 3.77 17.93
C LYS A 165 -15.70 2.43 17.36
N TYR A 166 -16.38 1.34 17.72
CA TYR A 166 -16.05 0.00 17.24
C TYR A 166 -16.24 -0.15 15.72
N PHE A 167 -17.31 0.42 15.16
CA PHE A 167 -17.54 0.43 13.71
C PHE A 167 -16.43 1.17 12.94
N PHE A 168 -16.04 2.35 13.44
CA PHE A 168 -14.91 3.10 12.86
C PHE A 168 -13.61 2.30 12.94
N ASN A 169 -13.34 1.64 14.07
CA ASN A 169 -12.16 0.79 14.24
C ASN A 169 -12.14 -0.37 13.24
N LEU A 170 -13.28 -1.04 13.02
CA LEU A 170 -13.38 -2.13 12.04
C LEU A 170 -13.05 -1.67 10.62
N HIS A 171 -13.58 -0.52 10.19
CA HIS A 171 -13.27 0.03 8.86
C HIS A 171 -11.83 0.50 8.73
N THR A 172 -11.27 1.08 9.80
CA THR A 172 -9.86 1.49 9.84
C THR A 172 -8.95 0.28 9.65
N GLN A 173 -9.14 -0.78 10.45
CA GLN A 173 -8.36 -2.02 10.32
C GLN A 173 -8.56 -2.68 8.96
N HIS A 174 -9.80 -2.70 8.44
CA HIS A 174 -10.11 -3.29 7.15
C HIS A 174 -9.32 -2.60 6.03
N LEU A 175 -9.34 -1.26 6.00
CA LEU A 175 -8.61 -0.47 5.00
C LEU A 175 -7.10 -0.55 5.19
N MET A 176 -6.59 -0.55 6.41
CA MET A 176 -5.15 -0.71 6.68
C MET A 176 -4.63 -2.05 6.18
N TYR A 177 -5.34 -3.15 6.46
CA TYR A 177 -4.96 -4.47 5.95
C TYR A 177 -5.14 -4.58 4.43
N GLN A 178 -6.20 -4.00 3.88
CA GLN A 178 -6.40 -4.00 2.43
C GLN A 178 -5.28 -3.25 1.71
N LEU A 179 -4.92 -2.05 2.17
CA LEU A 179 -3.81 -1.29 1.60
C LEU A 179 -2.48 -2.01 1.78
N SER A 180 -2.19 -2.55 2.96
CA SER A 180 -0.98 -3.34 3.19
C SER A 180 -0.90 -4.54 2.24
N LEU A 181 -2.02 -5.21 1.98
CA LEU A 181 -2.10 -6.33 1.07
C LEU A 181 -1.85 -5.90 -0.39
N ASN A 182 -2.39 -4.75 -0.81
CA ASN A 182 -2.18 -4.21 -2.17
C ASN A 182 -0.69 -4.07 -2.53
N PHE A 183 0.14 -3.68 -1.55
CA PHE A 183 1.59 -3.53 -1.70
C PHE A 183 2.35 -4.85 -1.50
N ALA A 184 1.86 -5.71 -0.62
CA ALA A 184 2.48 -7.00 -0.32
C ALA A 184 2.36 -8.00 -1.47
N GLU A 185 1.22 -8.06 -2.17
CA GLU A 185 0.97 -9.04 -3.23
C GLU A 185 2.02 -9.04 -4.35
N PRO A 186 2.37 -7.88 -4.95
CA PRO A 186 3.41 -7.80 -5.98
C PRO A 186 4.84 -7.76 -5.42
N SER A 187 5.05 -7.97 -4.12
CA SER A 187 6.37 -7.77 -3.47
C SER A 187 7.49 -8.65 -4.01
N ASP A 188 7.19 -9.73 -4.75
CA ASP A 188 8.17 -10.56 -5.47
C ASP A 188 9.04 -9.73 -6.43
N LYS A 189 8.49 -8.66 -7.00
CA LYS A 189 9.15 -7.74 -7.95
C LYS A 189 10.06 -6.70 -7.29
N LEU A 190 9.97 -6.52 -5.97
CA LEU A 190 10.80 -5.53 -5.26
C LEU A 190 12.26 -5.98 -5.16
N SER A 191 13.15 -4.97 -5.13
CA SER A 191 14.51 -5.16 -4.62
C SER A 191 14.49 -5.70 -3.19
N ARG A 192 15.60 -6.28 -2.74
CA ARG A 192 15.68 -6.88 -1.40
C ARG A 192 15.47 -5.85 -0.31
N GLU A 193 16.01 -4.66 -0.52
CA GLU A 193 15.92 -3.50 0.37
C GLU A 193 14.47 -3.02 0.48
N ASN A 194 13.79 -2.80 -0.65
CA ASN A 194 12.40 -2.33 -0.65
C ASN A 194 11.45 -3.40 -0.11
N ARG A 195 11.73 -4.69 -0.36
CA ARG A 195 10.97 -5.81 0.21
C ARG A 195 11.11 -5.87 1.73
N PHE A 196 12.33 -5.71 2.24
CA PHE A 196 12.59 -5.65 3.67
C PHE A 196 11.90 -4.44 4.31
N TYR A 197 11.98 -3.27 3.68
CA TYR A 197 11.32 -2.05 4.16
C TYR A 197 9.80 -2.23 4.25
N LEU A 198 9.18 -2.76 3.19
CA LEU A 198 7.75 -3.09 3.19
C LEU A 198 7.39 -4.05 4.32
N LEU A 199 8.21 -5.08 4.57
CA LEU A 199 7.98 -6.02 5.67
C LEU A 199 7.99 -5.32 7.03
N GLN A 200 8.93 -4.40 7.29
CA GLN A 200 8.95 -3.64 8.56
C GLN A 200 7.70 -2.77 8.72
N VAL A 201 7.31 -2.07 7.66
CA VAL A 201 6.09 -1.25 7.64
C VAL A 201 4.85 -2.07 7.95
N ILE A 202 4.71 -3.24 7.33
CA ILE A 202 3.60 -4.16 7.55
C ILE A 202 3.59 -4.70 8.99
N ARG A 203 4.75 -5.07 9.55
CA ARG A 203 4.84 -5.55 10.94
C ARG A 203 4.36 -4.50 11.93
N GLU A 204 4.75 -3.25 11.76
CA GLU A 204 4.28 -2.17 12.64
C GLU A 204 2.78 -1.93 12.51
N ILE A 205 2.22 -2.01 11.28
CA ILE A 205 0.76 -1.95 11.08
C ILE A 205 0.04 -3.07 11.83
N GLN A 206 0.57 -4.30 11.78
CA GLN A 206 -0.01 -5.45 12.49
C GLN A 206 0.06 -5.27 14.01
N LYS A 207 1.16 -4.71 14.52
CA LYS A 207 1.33 -4.41 15.95
C LYS A 207 0.31 -3.37 16.44
N ILE A 208 0.21 -2.22 15.76
CA ILE A 208 -0.77 -1.17 16.07
C ILE A 208 -2.20 -1.74 16.05
N SER A 209 -2.50 -2.57 15.04
CA SER A 209 -3.81 -3.21 14.91
C SER A 209 -4.09 -4.16 16.08
N ALA A 210 -3.13 -4.97 16.51
CA ALA A 210 -3.28 -5.87 17.65
C ALA A 210 -3.51 -5.12 18.97
N GLU A 211 -2.78 -4.02 19.20
CA GLU A 211 -2.93 -3.17 20.39
C GLU A 211 -4.33 -2.53 20.45
N SER A 212 -4.89 -2.12 19.31
CA SER A 212 -6.25 -1.57 19.23
C SER A 212 -7.39 -2.57 19.50
N MET A 213 -7.09 -3.88 19.60
CA MET A 213 -8.07 -4.95 19.87
C MET A 213 -8.09 -5.40 21.32
N MET A 214 -7.16 -4.92 22.16
CA MET A 214 -7.23 -5.16 23.60
C MET A 214 -8.39 -4.34 24.18
N PRO A 215 -9.21 -4.91 25.09
CA PRO A 215 -10.22 -4.13 25.78
C PRO A 215 -9.51 -2.97 26.48
N GLN A 216 -9.84 -1.74 26.09
CA GLN A 216 -9.44 -0.58 26.88
C GLN A 216 -10.18 -0.74 28.19
N GLU A 217 -9.46 -1.06 29.26
CA GLU A 217 -9.99 -1.02 30.61
C GLU A 217 -10.60 0.38 30.79
N GLU A 218 -11.91 0.42 31.01
CA GLU A 218 -12.63 1.66 31.26
C GLU A 218 -12.10 2.25 32.57
N GLU A 219 -11.28 3.32 32.48
CA GLU A 219 -11.03 4.25 33.58
C GLU A 219 -12.13 5.32 33.66
#